data_AF-A0A958IVI4-F1
#
_entry.id   AF-A0A958IVI4-F1
#
_cell.length_a   1.000
_cell.length_b   1.000
_cell.length_c   1.000
_cell.angle_alpha   90.00
_cell.angle_beta   90.00
_cell.angle_gamma   90.00
#
_symmetry.space_group_name_H-M   'P 1'
#
loop_
_entity.id
_entity.type
_entity.pdbx_description
1 polymer ?
#
loop_
_entity_poly.entity_id
_entity_poly.type
_entity_poly.pdbx_seq_one_letter_code
_entity_poly.pdbx_strand_id
1 'polypeptide(L)'
;ALCRKSGKSLNALRGCAGADPLGDLATAGALPLSLEQLYDETAGIYTWSIGEAPQFQVFDIRAEVYQHAGASAAQELGFAMATGAEYLRAMIRRNFSAEDIAPRIRFSFALGSQFFMEIAKLRAARVLWAQIVQAFGGSEKAQQMVLHTRTSRWNKTVYDPYVNMLRATTEAFSGIVGGSNSLEVGAFDEPLRPADEFSRRMARNIQIILKEESHLDRVIDPAGGSWYVETLTAELAEKAWALFQEIEKRGGMAAALKDNYPQTLAADTAQQRLEHLATRRDKLIGTNSYPNLQEKPLAAPGAAAATRVEQHETHPQKHRGHRDEPACRKALQALASAGPGNFIAAIAAAAGTGATIGEINAALRPEPGTETVEPLCLHRAAAMFEHFRQALEQHKADHGSGISVFLANMGPLREHKARADFSTAFFQVGGFEVIAPAGF
;
A
#
# COMPACT_ATOMS: atom_id res chain seq x y z
N ALA A 1 -5.18 27.06 0.68
CA ALA A 1 -4.68 28.15 -0.19
C ALA A 1 -5.18 28.05 -1.63
N LEU A 2 -4.87 26.97 -2.37
CA LEU A 2 -5.19 26.87 -3.80
C LEU A 2 -6.70 27.01 -4.12
N CYS A 3 -7.57 26.32 -3.39
CA CYS A 3 -9.03 26.45 -3.60
C CYS A 3 -9.51 27.90 -3.46
N ARG A 4 -9.03 28.62 -2.44
CA ARG A 4 -9.34 30.05 -2.24
C ARG A 4 -8.83 30.91 -3.41
N LYS A 5 -7.59 30.67 -3.87
CA LYS A 5 -7.01 31.36 -5.04
C LYS A 5 -7.80 31.09 -6.32
N SER A 6 -8.34 29.88 -6.47
CA SER A 6 -9.17 29.48 -7.62
C SER A 6 -10.66 29.79 -7.45
N GLY A 7 -11.09 30.47 -6.38
CA GLY A 7 -12.50 30.77 -6.10
C GLY A 7 -13.38 29.52 -5.88
N LYS A 8 -12.80 28.37 -5.58
CA LYS A 8 -13.52 27.12 -5.34
C LYS A 8 -13.91 26.99 -3.86
N SER A 9 -15.16 26.63 -3.62
CA SER A 9 -15.68 26.38 -2.27
C SER A 9 -15.09 25.12 -1.66
N LEU A 10 -14.76 25.18 -0.37
CA LEU A 10 -14.28 24.03 0.41
C LEU A 10 -15.43 23.10 0.85
N ASN A 11 -16.68 23.58 0.86
CA ASN A 11 -17.84 22.78 1.31
C ASN A 11 -18.07 21.53 0.45
N ALA A 12 -17.71 21.58 -0.83
CA ALA A 12 -17.82 20.46 -1.76
C ALA A 12 -16.52 19.64 -1.88
N LEU A 13 -15.49 19.98 -1.10
CA LEU A 13 -14.21 19.29 -1.16
C LEU A 13 -14.37 17.86 -0.63
N ARG A 14 -14.14 16.89 -1.53
CA ARG A 14 -14.01 15.46 -1.19
C ARG A 14 -12.54 15.08 -1.32
N GLY A 15 -12.03 14.39 -0.32
CA GLY A 15 -10.65 13.97 -0.24
C GLY A 15 -10.34 13.39 1.14
N CYS A 16 -9.07 13.06 1.36
CA CYS A 16 -8.59 12.56 2.64
C CYS A 16 -7.26 13.25 2.99
N ALA A 17 -7.07 13.66 4.24
CA ALA A 17 -5.77 14.10 4.73
C ALA A 17 -4.76 12.95 4.71
N GLY A 18 -5.23 11.73 5.00
CA GLY A 18 -4.42 10.52 5.03
C GLY A 18 -3.58 10.40 6.29
N ALA A 19 -4.05 10.93 7.43
CA ALA A 19 -3.33 10.81 8.68
C ALA A 19 -3.29 9.35 9.14
N ASP A 20 -2.09 8.80 9.26
CA ASP A 20 -1.86 7.43 9.72
C ASP A 20 -0.54 7.29 10.48
N PRO A 21 -0.45 7.89 11.69
CA PRO A 21 0.79 7.89 12.48
C PRO A 21 1.37 6.49 12.73
N LEU A 22 0.53 5.49 12.98
CA LEU A 22 1.00 4.14 13.25
C LEU A 22 1.45 3.42 11.98
N GLY A 23 0.79 3.63 10.84
CA GLY A 23 1.29 3.13 9.56
C GLY A 23 2.60 3.81 9.13
N ASP A 24 2.76 5.11 9.40
CA ASP A 24 4.02 5.83 9.15
C ASP A 24 5.12 5.30 10.07
N LEU A 25 4.84 5.09 11.36
CA LEU A 25 5.78 4.48 12.30
C LEU A 25 6.16 3.07 11.87
N ALA A 26 5.20 2.24 11.49
CA ALA A 26 5.45 0.86 11.03
C ALA A 26 6.26 0.81 9.73
N THR A 27 6.14 1.81 8.85
CA THR A 27 6.85 1.81 7.54
C THR A 27 8.20 2.49 7.62
N ALA A 28 8.29 3.66 8.27
CA ALA A 28 9.50 4.47 8.33
C ALA A 28 10.39 4.12 9.55
N GLY A 29 9.83 3.47 10.58
CA GLY A 29 10.52 3.13 11.81
C GLY A 29 10.70 4.31 12.78
N ALA A 30 10.34 5.52 12.39
CA ALA A 30 10.43 6.71 13.23
C ALA A 30 9.37 7.74 12.85
N LEU A 31 8.91 8.51 13.84
CA LEU A 31 7.97 9.61 13.62
C LEU A 31 8.63 10.97 13.79
N PRO A 32 8.18 11.99 13.01
CA PRO A 32 8.70 13.35 13.13
C PRO A 32 8.27 14.05 14.43
N LEU A 33 7.25 13.53 15.12
CA LEU A 33 6.68 14.04 16.37
C LEU A 33 6.27 12.86 17.26
N SER A 34 5.98 13.10 18.53
CA SER A 34 5.35 12.09 19.38
C SER A 34 3.95 11.73 18.88
N LEU A 35 3.46 10.52 19.21
CA LEU A 35 2.13 10.07 18.83
C LEU A 35 1.03 11.02 19.34
N GLU A 36 1.13 11.49 20.58
CA GLU A 36 0.15 12.43 21.14
C GLU A 36 0.12 13.75 20.37
N GLN A 37 1.27 14.29 19.96
CA GLN A 37 1.31 15.50 19.13
C GLN A 37 0.69 15.27 17.74
N LEU A 38 0.92 14.11 17.12
CA LEU A 38 0.31 13.77 15.83
C LEU A 38 -1.21 13.61 15.96
N TYR A 39 -1.69 13.03 17.06
CA TYR A 39 -3.11 12.95 17.35
C TYR A 39 -3.71 14.34 17.61
N ASP A 40 -2.99 15.27 18.25
CA ASP A 40 -3.41 16.66 18.42
C ASP A 40 -3.50 17.41 17.07
N GLU A 41 -2.51 17.25 16.19
CA GLU A 41 -2.57 17.78 14.83
C GLU A 41 -3.76 17.20 14.06
N THR A 42 -4.01 15.89 14.21
CA THR A 42 -5.12 15.22 13.53
C THR A 42 -6.49 15.67 14.06
N ALA A 43 -6.60 15.92 15.37
CA ALA A 43 -7.77 16.55 15.97
C ALA A 43 -8.03 17.96 15.44
N GLY A 44 -6.98 18.74 15.21
CA GLY A 44 -7.11 20.05 14.58
C GLY A 44 -7.53 19.96 13.11
N ILE A 45 -7.05 18.96 12.35
CA ILE A 45 -7.54 18.67 10.98
C ILE A 45 -9.04 18.36 11.02
N TYR A 46 -9.46 17.50 11.94
CA TYR A 46 -10.88 17.16 12.10
C TYR A 46 -11.73 18.39 12.43
N THR A 47 -11.32 19.18 13.42
CA THR A 47 -12.00 20.42 13.83
C THR A 47 -12.13 21.42 12.68
N TRP A 48 -11.08 21.58 11.88
CA TRP A 48 -11.13 22.38 10.67
C TRP A 48 -12.09 21.79 9.62
N SER A 49 -12.05 20.48 9.42
CA SER A 49 -12.85 19.81 8.39
C SER A 49 -14.36 19.95 8.65
N ILE A 50 -14.82 19.87 9.89
CA ILE A 50 -16.26 20.01 10.19
C ILE A 50 -16.79 21.42 9.92
N GLY A 51 -15.95 22.45 10.06
CA GLY A 51 -16.35 23.84 9.79
C GLY A 51 -16.26 24.23 8.32
N GLU A 52 -15.22 23.75 7.61
CA GLU A 52 -14.87 24.27 6.28
C GLU A 52 -15.00 23.24 5.15
N ALA A 53 -14.86 21.95 5.44
CA ALA A 53 -14.80 20.87 4.45
C ALA A 53 -15.50 19.59 4.97
N PRO A 54 -16.84 19.60 5.16
CA PRO A 54 -17.57 18.58 5.90
C PRO A 54 -17.62 17.21 5.20
N GLN A 55 -17.11 17.07 3.98
CA GLN A 55 -17.00 15.79 3.26
C GLN A 55 -15.55 15.25 3.22
N PHE A 56 -14.62 15.93 3.89
CA PHE A 56 -13.22 15.54 3.94
C PHE A 56 -13.01 14.43 4.98
N GLN A 57 -12.23 13.43 4.59
CA GLN A 57 -11.79 12.33 5.44
C GLN A 57 -10.49 12.75 6.16
N VAL A 58 -10.28 12.24 7.37
CA VAL A 58 -9.14 12.64 8.22
C VAL A 58 -8.10 11.53 8.26
N PHE A 59 -8.50 10.35 8.71
CA PHE A 59 -7.62 9.20 8.81
C PHE A 59 -7.67 8.33 7.56
N ASP A 60 -6.55 7.68 7.25
CA ASP A 60 -6.48 6.60 6.26
C ASP A 60 -5.63 5.47 6.81
N ILE A 61 -6.25 4.44 7.39
CA ILE A 61 -5.53 3.30 7.94
C ILE A 61 -5.00 2.47 6.79
N ARG A 62 -3.69 2.58 6.53
CA ARG A 62 -3.03 1.89 5.42
C ARG A 62 -2.65 0.47 5.82
N ALA A 63 -3.59 -0.45 5.69
CA ALA A 63 -3.36 -1.85 5.97
C ALA A 63 -2.47 -2.52 4.90
N GLU A 64 -2.40 -1.94 3.69
CA GLU A 64 -1.60 -2.48 2.58
C GLU A 64 -0.12 -2.62 2.93
N VAL A 65 0.41 -1.83 3.88
CA VAL A 65 1.81 -1.91 4.30
C VAL A 65 2.14 -3.27 4.92
N TYR A 66 1.20 -3.85 5.69
CA TYR A 66 1.38 -5.17 6.29
C TYR A 66 1.33 -6.28 5.24
N GLN A 67 0.45 -6.15 4.25
CA GLN A 67 0.39 -7.10 3.13
C GLN A 67 1.67 -7.05 2.29
N HIS A 68 2.21 -5.85 2.05
CA HIS A 68 3.49 -5.68 1.38
C HIS A 68 4.69 -6.14 2.22
N ALA A 69 4.54 -6.23 3.54
CA ALA A 69 5.49 -6.90 4.43
C ALA A 69 5.33 -8.43 4.46
N GLY A 70 4.36 -8.98 3.72
CA GLY A 70 4.15 -10.42 3.58
C GLY A 70 3.05 -11.00 4.47
N ALA A 71 2.36 -10.18 5.27
CA ALA A 71 1.26 -10.61 6.13
C ALA A 71 0.14 -11.31 5.34
N SER A 72 -0.55 -12.21 6.01
CA SER A 72 -1.78 -12.87 5.54
C SER A 72 -2.98 -11.91 5.61
N ALA A 73 -4.07 -12.26 4.93
CA ALA A 73 -5.31 -11.47 4.97
C ALA A 73 -5.88 -11.32 6.39
N ALA A 74 -5.75 -12.35 7.23
CA ALA A 74 -6.22 -12.29 8.62
C ALA A 74 -5.37 -11.32 9.46
N GLN A 75 -4.07 -11.33 9.25
CA GLN A 75 -3.14 -10.42 9.91
C GLN A 75 -3.36 -8.97 9.48
N GLU A 76 -3.48 -8.72 8.18
CA GLU A 76 -3.79 -7.40 7.62
C GLU A 76 -5.07 -6.82 8.24
N LEU A 77 -6.14 -7.63 8.35
CA LEU A 77 -7.38 -7.22 9.03
C LEU A 77 -7.18 -6.95 10.52
N GLY A 78 -6.54 -7.86 11.26
CA GLY A 78 -6.33 -7.70 12.69
C GLY A 78 -5.53 -6.44 13.03
N PHE A 79 -4.44 -6.18 12.29
CA PHE A 79 -3.64 -4.96 12.43
C PHE A 79 -4.42 -3.70 12.07
N ALA A 80 -5.23 -3.72 11.00
CA ALA A 80 -6.07 -2.59 10.62
C ALA A 80 -7.13 -2.28 11.69
N MET A 81 -7.78 -3.31 12.23
CA MET A 81 -8.81 -3.16 13.27
C MET A 81 -8.20 -2.61 14.59
N ALA A 82 -7.03 -3.11 14.98
CA ALA A 82 -6.30 -2.61 16.15
C ALA A 82 -5.87 -1.14 15.97
N THR A 83 -5.41 -0.79 14.77
CA THR A 83 -5.05 0.60 14.44
C THR A 83 -6.27 1.51 14.51
N GLY A 84 -7.42 1.07 13.98
CA GLY A 84 -8.68 1.83 14.03
C GLY A 84 -9.20 2.03 15.45
N ALA A 85 -9.15 1.00 16.30
CA ALA A 85 -9.52 1.11 17.70
C ALA A 85 -8.62 2.09 18.46
N GLU A 86 -7.30 2.08 18.19
CA GLU A 86 -6.34 3.02 18.78
C GLU A 86 -6.65 4.47 18.37
N TYR A 87 -6.97 4.72 17.10
CA TYR A 87 -7.34 6.05 16.62
C TYR A 87 -8.66 6.55 17.21
N LEU A 88 -9.69 5.71 17.31
CA LEU A 88 -10.93 6.06 18.01
C LEU A 88 -10.64 6.44 19.47
N ARG A 89 -9.85 5.62 20.17
CA ARG A 89 -9.45 5.87 21.57
C ARG A 89 -8.67 7.17 21.71
N ALA A 90 -7.71 7.44 20.83
CA ALA A 90 -6.91 8.66 20.84
C ALA A 90 -7.76 9.92 20.64
N MET A 91 -8.77 9.85 19.77
CA MET A 91 -9.70 10.96 19.52
C MET A 91 -10.72 11.14 20.67
N ILE A 92 -11.19 10.05 21.28
CA ILE A 92 -12.07 10.12 22.45
C ILE A 92 -11.36 10.77 23.64
N ARG A 93 -10.07 10.47 23.87
CA ARG A 93 -9.26 11.17 24.88
C ARG A 93 -9.18 12.69 24.64
N ARG A 94 -9.42 13.14 23.42
CA ARG A 94 -9.46 14.55 22.99
C ARG A 94 -10.87 15.13 22.98
N ASN A 95 -11.83 14.47 23.63
CA ASN A 95 -13.24 14.88 23.76
C ASN A 95 -14.04 14.84 22.45
N PHE A 96 -13.63 14.03 21.47
CA PHE A 96 -14.47 13.71 20.31
C PHE A 96 -15.28 12.43 20.56
N SER A 97 -16.41 12.28 19.87
CA SER A 97 -17.22 11.08 19.95
C SER A 97 -16.85 10.07 18.85
N ALA A 98 -17.12 8.78 19.08
CA ALA A 98 -16.96 7.77 18.03
C ALA A 98 -17.94 7.97 16.87
N GLU A 99 -19.13 8.50 17.15
CA GLU A 99 -20.16 8.87 16.16
C GLU A 99 -19.59 9.84 15.11
N ASP A 100 -18.80 10.80 15.58
CA ASP A 100 -18.24 11.87 14.77
C ASP A 100 -16.99 11.44 13.99
N ILE A 101 -16.14 10.63 14.62
CA ILE A 101 -14.82 10.28 14.10
C ILE A 101 -14.85 9.06 13.18
N ALA A 102 -15.63 8.02 13.50
CA ALA A 102 -15.64 6.79 12.69
C ALA A 102 -15.96 7.05 11.20
N PRO A 103 -16.92 7.93 10.82
CA PRO A 103 -17.18 8.29 9.42
C PRO A 103 -16.04 9.04 8.71
N ARG A 104 -15.00 9.46 9.45
CA ARG A 104 -13.81 10.18 8.96
C ARG A 104 -12.59 9.29 8.82
N ILE A 105 -12.75 8.00 9.08
CA ILE A 105 -11.71 6.99 8.93
C ILE A 105 -11.96 6.25 7.62
N ARG A 106 -11.00 6.35 6.71
CA ARG A 106 -10.87 5.48 5.56
C ARG A 106 -9.91 4.34 5.88
N PHE A 107 -10.12 3.19 5.27
CA PHE A 107 -9.20 2.06 5.32
C PHE A 107 -8.69 1.76 3.92
N SER A 108 -7.39 1.53 3.81
CA SER A 108 -6.73 1.15 2.57
C SER A 108 -6.23 -0.29 2.68
N PHE A 109 -6.63 -1.16 1.74
CA PHE A 109 -6.22 -2.57 1.70
C PHE A 109 -5.56 -2.91 0.37
N ALA A 110 -4.55 -3.80 0.41
CA ALA A 110 -3.99 -4.37 -0.81
C ALA A 110 -4.90 -5.47 -1.36
N LEU A 111 -4.93 -5.66 -2.68
CA LEU A 111 -5.62 -6.77 -3.34
C LEU A 111 -4.58 -7.70 -3.95
N GLY A 112 -4.41 -8.89 -3.37
CA GLY A 112 -3.48 -9.92 -3.83
C GLY A 112 -4.08 -10.89 -4.85
N SER A 113 -3.30 -11.89 -5.23
CA SER A 113 -3.68 -12.87 -6.25
C SER A 113 -4.75 -13.88 -5.81
N GLN A 114 -5.10 -13.94 -4.52
CA GLN A 114 -6.09 -14.89 -4.00
C GLN A 114 -7.51 -14.32 -4.11
N PHE A 115 -8.08 -14.36 -5.32
CA PHE A 115 -9.36 -13.72 -5.69
C PHE A 115 -10.48 -13.81 -4.62
N PHE A 116 -10.85 -15.03 -4.19
CA PHE A 116 -11.93 -15.21 -3.20
C PHE A 116 -11.55 -14.76 -1.79
N MET A 117 -10.28 -14.89 -1.42
CA MET A 117 -9.77 -14.41 -0.12
C MET A 117 -9.90 -12.89 -0.03
N GLU A 118 -9.59 -12.16 -1.11
CA GLU A 118 -9.72 -10.71 -1.11
C GLU A 118 -11.18 -10.24 -1.02
N ILE A 119 -12.10 -10.91 -1.71
CA ILE A 119 -13.55 -10.66 -1.56
C ILE A 119 -13.97 -10.90 -0.11
N ALA A 120 -13.61 -12.05 0.45
CA ALA A 120 -13.95 -12.41 1.83
C ALA A 120 -13.35 -11.43 2.84
N LYS A 121 -12.12 -10.93 2.60
CA LYS A 121 -11.41 -9.96 3.44
C LYS A 121 -12.15 -8.64 3.54
N LEU A 122 -12.57 -8.07 2.40
CA LEU A 122 -13.29 -6.79 2.41
C LEU A 122 -14.66 -6.91 3.08
N ARG A 123 -15.34 -8.05 2.93
CA ARG A 123 -16.60 -8.35 3.64
C ARG A 123 -16.38 -8.47 5.15
N ALA A 124 -15.38 -9.24 5.57
CA ALA A 124 -15.03 -9.41 6.98
C ALA A 124 -14.63 -8.07 7.63
N ALA A 125 -13.87 -7.23 6.92
CA ALA A 125 -13.44 -5.91 7.40
C ALA A 125 -14.62 -5.04 7.87
N ARG A 126 -15.72 -5.01 7.08
CA ARG A 126 -16.91 -4.23 7.42
C ARG A 126 -17.62 -4.75 8.67
N VAL A 127 -17.72 -6.07 8.81
CA VAL A 127 -18.35 -6.70 9.99
C VAL A 127 -17.54 -6.40 11.25
N LEU A 128 -16.22 -6.57 11.19
CA LEU A 128 -15.33 -6.31 12.31
C LEU A 128 -15.34 -4.83 12.71
N TRP A 129 -15.27 -3.93 11.73
CA TRP A 129 -15.29 -2.49 11.99
C TRP A 129 -16.61 -2.03 12.62
N ALA A 130 -17.74 -2.54 12.13
CA ALA A 130 -19.05 -2.23 12.70
C ALA A 130 -19.13 -2.62 14.18
N GLN A 131 -18.63 -3.81 14.56
CA GLN A 131 -18.59 -4.26 15.95
C GLN A 131 -17.69 -3.37 16.82
N ILE A 132 -16.54 -2.93 16.30
CA ILE A 132 -15.63 -2.03 17.02
C ILE A 132 -16.32 -0.68 17.26
N VAL A 133 -16.84 -0.03 16.22
CA VAL A 133 -17.52 1.27 16.35
C VAL A 133 -18.72 1.18 17.30
N GLN A 134 -19.49 0.10 17.24
CA GLN A 134 -20.58 -0.15 18.17
C GLN A 134 -20.10 -0.22 19.63
N ALA A 135 -18.99 -0.92 19.89
CA ALA A 135 -18.41 -1.02 21.23
C ALA A 135 -17.91 0.34 21.77
N PHE A 136 -17.51 1.25 20.88
CA PHE A 136 -17.17 2.64 21.21
C PHE A 136 -18.39 3.58 21.29
N GLY A 137 -19.62 3.05 21.14
CA GLY A 137 -20.87 3.80 21.29
C GLY A 137 -21.36 4.52 20.02
N GLY A 138 -20.82 4.18 18.85
CA GLY A 138 -21.29 4.73 17.57
C GLY A 138 -22.58 4.09 17.07
N SER A 139 -23.42 4.90 16.40
CA SER A 139 -24.67 4.44 15.77
C SER A 139 -24.42 3.53 14.57
N GLU A 140 -25.48 2.87 14.07
CA GLU A 140 -25.42 2.08 12.82
C GLU A 140 -24.92 2.91 11.62
N LYS A 141 -25.18 4.23 11.61
CA LYS A 141 -24.68 5.13 10.57
C LYS A 141 -23.17 5.33 10.69
N ALA A 142 -22.65 5.48 11.91
CA ALA A 142 -21.22 5.64 12.16
C ALA A 142 -20.41 4.37 11.88
N GLN A 143 -21.04 3.19 11.94
CA GLN A 143 -20.43 1.89 11.65
C GLN A 143 -20.05 1.69 10.17
N GLN A 144 -20.49 2.57 9.26
CA GLN A 144 -20.17 2.47 7.85
C GLN A 144 -18.66 2.60 7.60
N MET A 145 -18.08 1.61 6.94
CA MET A 145 -16.66 1.59 6.57
C MET A 145 -16.46 2.18 5.19
N VAL A 146 -15.50 3.09 5.04
CA VAL A 146 -15.05 3.60 3.73
C VAL A 146 -13.76 2.88 3.33
N LEU A 147 -13.85 2.09 2.26
CA LEU A 147 -12.75 1.26 1.74
C LEU A 147 -12.11 1.90 0.50
N HIS A 148 -10.82 2.16 0.60
CA HIS A 148 -9.93 2.26 -0.55
C HIS A 148 -9.20 0.93 -0.73
N THR A 149 -8.99 0.55 -1.98
CA THR A 149 -8.24 -0.67 -2.30
C THR A 149 -7.26 -0.43 -3.41
N ARG A 150 -6.13 -1.11 -3.34
CA ARG A 150 -5.07 -1.02 -4.34
C ARG A 150 -4.61 -2.42 -4.75
N THR A 151 -4.42 -2.66 -6.04
CA THR A 151 -3.74 -3.88 -6.52
C THR A 151 -2.35 -4.02 -5.89
N SER A 152 -2.04 -5.18 -5.34
CA SER A 152 -0.84 -5.40 -4.50
C SER A 152 0.46 -5.19 -5.28
N ARG A 153 1.47 -4.61 -4.63
CA ARG A 153 2.85 -4.52 -5.15
C ARG A 153 3.64 -5.81 -4.92
N TRP A 154 3.22 -6.64 -3.96
CA TRP A 154 3.95 -7.84 -3.53
C TRP A 154 4.21 -8.82 -4.67
N ASN A 155 3.21 -9.07 -5.51
CA ASN A 155 3.24 -10.10 -6.55
C ASN A 155 3.60 -9.55 -7.95
N LYS A 156 4.10 -8.31 -8.01
CA LYS A 156 4.47 -7.65 -9.27
C LYS A 156 5.92 -7.95 -9.62
N THR A 157 6.14 -8.29 -10.88
CA THR A 157 7.41 -8.83 -11.39
C THR A 157 8.08 -7.84 -12.34
N VAL A 158 9.42 -7.78 -12.29
CA VAL A 158 10.23 -6.97 -13.22
C VAL A 158 10.35 -7.68 -14.55
N TYR A 159 10.60 -8.99 -14.52
CA TYR A 159 10.54 -9.84 -15.70
C TYR A 159 9.10 -10.25 -16.00
N ASP A 160 8.80 -10.37 -17.28
CA ASP A 160 7.49 -10.60 -17.86
C ASP A 160 6.42 -9.64 -17.30
N PRO A 161 6.65 -8.31 -17.36
CA PRO A 161 5.84 -7.32 -16.66
C PRO A 161 4.42 -7.23 -17.25
N TYR A 162 4.20 -7.66 -18.50
CA TYR A 162 2.85 -7.71 -19.08
C TYR A 162 1.93 -8.69 -18.35
N VAL A 163 2.46 -9.73 -17.69
CA VAL A 163 1.68 -10.60 -16.80
C VAL A 163 1.13 -9.82 -15.61
N ASN A 164 1.78 -8.73 -15.18
CA ASN A 164 1.25 -7.86 -14.13
C ASN A 164 -0.10 -7.22 -14.52
N MET A 165 -0.38 -7.03 -15.82
CA MET A 165 -1.69 -6.56 -16.27
C MET A 165 -2.78 -7.58 -15.95
N LEU A 166 -2.51 -8.88 -16.16
CA LEU A 166 -3.45 -9.96 -15.86
C LEU A 166 -3.69 -10.09 -14.34
N ARG A 167 -2.62 -9.96 -13.56
CA ARG A 167 -2.69 -9.92 -12.08
C ARG A 167 -3.57 -8.77 -11.63
N ALA A 168 -3.28 -7.57 -12.10
CA ALA A 168 -3.99 -6.34 -11.74
C ALA A 168 -5.48 -6.39 -12.12
N THR A 169 -5.85 -6.98 -13.25
CA THR A 169 -7.26 -7.16 -13.65
C THR A 169 -8.01 -8.06 -12.66
N THR A 170 -7.42 -9.20 -12.29
CA THR A 170 -8.07 -10.15 -11.36
C THR A 170 -8.19 -9.56 -9.95
N GLU A 171 -7.15 -8.87 -9.51
CA GLU A 171 -7.15 -8.13 -8.24
C GLU A 171 -8.21 -7.03 -8.22
N ALA A 172 -8.26 -6.19 -9.25
CA ALA A 172 -9.26 -5.14 -9.41
C ALA A 172 -10.69 -5.69 -9.36
N PHE A 173 -10.95 -6.80 -10.07
CA PHE A 173 -12.23 -7.49 -10.04
C PHE A 173 -12.57 -7.91 -8.59
N SER A 174 -11.65 -8.59 -7.88
CA SER A 174 -11.92 -9.01 -6.49
C SER A 174 -12.25 -7.85 -5.56
N GLY A 175 -11.62 -6.68 -5.74
CA GLY A 175 -11.94 -5.46 -5.00
C GLY A 175 -13.34 -4.92 -5.29
N ILE A 176 -13.74 -4.89 -6.56
CA ILE A 176 -15.07 -4.44 -6.98
C ILE A 176 -16.15 -5.35 -6.39
N VAL A 177 -16.01 -6.68 -6.54
CA VAL A 177 -16.96 -7.65 -5.96
C VAL A 177 -16.96 -7.59 -4.44
N GLY A 178 -15.80 -7.38 -3.83
CA GLY A 178 -15.66 -7.18 -2.39
C GLY A 178 -16.25 -5.86 -1.89
N GLY A 179 -16.76 -4.99 -2.76
CA GLY A 179 -17.48 -3.78 -2.39
C GLY A 179 -16.58 -2.60 -2.00
N SER A 180 -15.43 -2.42 -2.67
CA SER A 180 -14.58 -1.24 -2.50
C SER A 180 -15.30 0.06 -2.86
N ASN A 181 -15.11 1.13 -2.07
CA ASN A 181 -15.63 2.46 -2.41
C ASN A 181 -14.74 3.19 -3.43
N SER A 182 -13.44 2.89 -3.42
CA SER A 182 -12.49 3.38 -4.42
C SER A 182 -11.42 2.34 -4.70
N LEU A 183 -10.92 2.34 -5.94
CA LEU A 183 -9.96 1.37 -6.43
C LEU A 183 -8.80 2.09 -7.12
N GLU A 184 -7.59 1.70 -6.77
CA GLU A 184 -6.38 2.03 -7.52
C GLU A 184 -5.82 0.76 -8.18
N VAL A 185 -5.61 0.84 -9.49
CA VAL A 185 -4.91 -0.18 -10.26
C VAL A 185 -3.50 0.32 -10.53
N GLY A 186 -2.50 -0.41 -10.02
CA GLY A 186 -1.09 -0.14 -10.24
C GLY A 186 -0.70 -0.36 -11.69
N ALA A 187 0.30 0.40 -12.15
CA ALA A 187 0.85 0.22 -13.49
C ALA A 187 1.62 -1.11 -13.58
N PHE A 188 1.57 -1.75 -14.75
CA PHE A 188 2.19 -3.06 -14.95
C PHE A 188 3.72 -3.04 -14.84
N ASP A 189 4.34 -1.87 -15.06
CA ASP A 189 5.77 -1.61 -14.99
C ASP A 189 6.20 -0.87 -13.72
N GLU A 190 5.29 -0.70 -12.74
CA GLU A 190 5.56 -0.03 -11.45
C GLU A 190 6.80 -0.57 -10.70
N PRO A 191 7.10 -1.89 -10.68
CA PRO A 191 8.30 -2.39 -10.01
C PRO A 191 9.62 -1.95 -10.65
N LEU A 192 9.59 -1.55 -11.92
CA LEU A 192 10.78 -1.23 -12.71
C LEU A 192 11.01 0.27 -12.80
N ARG A 193 9.94 1.05 -13.03
CA ARG A 193 10.06 2.48 -13.35
C ARG A 193 8.80 3.26 -13.01
N PRO A 194 8.88 4.60 -12.90
CA PRO A 194 7.69 5.44 -12.88
C PRO A 194 6.85 5.20 -14.13
N ALA A 195 5.54 5.00 -13.94
CA ALA A 195 4.61 4.74 -15.03
C ALA A 195 4.69 5.83 -16.11
N ASP A 196 4.68 5.43 -17.38
CA ASP A 196 4.56 6.36 -18.51
C ASP A 196 3.08 6.57 -18.91
N GLU A 197 2.84 7.24 -20.05
CA GLU A 197 1.48 7.46 -20.54
C GLU A 197 0.76 6.16 -20.88
N PHE A 198 1.46 5.22 -21.52
CA PHE A 198 0.89 3.93 -21.89
C PHE A 198 0.55 3.11 -20.65
N SER A 199 1.47 3.02 -19.69
CA SER A 199 1.28 2.28 -18.45
C SER A 199 0.12 2.83 -17.61
N ARG A 200 0.02 4.16 -17.47
CA ARG A 200 -1.13 4.81 -16.81
C ARG A 200 -2.44 4.57 -17.57
N ARG A 201 -2.41 4.63 -18.90
CA ARG A 201 -3.59 4.36 -19.74
C ARG A 201 -4.10 2.94 -19.52
N MET A 202 -3.21 1.95 -19.53
CA MET A 202 -3.58 0.55 -19.31
C MET A 202 -4.19 0.33 -17.93
N ALA A 203 -3.55 0.85 -16.87
CA ALA A 203 -4.06 0.74 -15.50
C ALA A 203 -5.45 1.37 -15.34
N ARG A 204 -5.68 2.55 -15.93
CA ARG A 204 -7.01 3.19 -15.94
C ARG A 204 -8.03 2.40 -16.75
N ASN A 205 -7.65 1.89 -17.92
CA ASN A 205 -8.56 1.19 -18.81
C ASN A 205 -9.06 -0.14 -18.23
N ILE A 206 -8.26 -0.83 -17.39
CA ILE A 206 -8.74 -1.99 -16.62
C ILE A 206 -10.00 -1.62 -15.82
N GLN A 207 -9.99 -0.49 -15.13
CA GLN A 207 -11.15 -0.03 -14.35
C GLN A 207 -12.34 0.34 -15.24
N ILE A 208 -12.08 1.00 -16.37
CA ILE A 208 -13.13 1.41 -17.32
C ILE A 208 -13.82 0.16 -17.91
N ILE A 209 -13.05 -0.84 -18.36
CA ILE A 209 -13.60 -2.07 -18.92
C ILE A 209 -14.43 -2.82 -17.87
N LEU A 210 -13.90 -2.97 -16.64
CA LEU A 210 -14.64 -3.62 -15.55
C LEU A 210 -15.95 -2.88 -15.20
N LYS A 211 -15.97 -1.55 -15.32
CA LYS A 211 -17.17 -0.74 -15.07
C LYS A 211 -18.19 -0.82 -16.20
N GLU A 212 -17.76 -0.59 -17.44
CA GLU A 212 -18.67 -0.38 -18.58
C GLU A 212 -19.07 -1.69 -19.28
N GLU A 213 -18.22 -2.73 -19.22
CA GLU A 213 -18.41 -3.96 -20.02
C GLU A 213 -18.66 -5.21 -19.17
N SER A 214 -18.33 -5.20 -17.87
CA SER A 214 -18.44 -6.40 -17.02
C SER A 214 -19.72 -6.48 -16.16
N HIS A 215 -20.57 -5.44 -16.21
CA HIS A 215 -21.86 -5.38 -15.48
C HIS A 215 -21.77 -5.65 -13.97
N LEU A 216 -20.62 -5.35 -13.35
CA LEU A 216 -20.39 -5.57 -11.93
C LEU A 216 -21.19 -4.61 -11.03
N ASP A 217 -21.80 -3.58 -11.61
CA ASP A 217 -22.64 -2.58 -10.93
C ASP A 217 -24.12 -2.96 -10.86
N ARG A 218 -24.52 -4.11 -11.44
CA ARG A 218 -25.93 -4.50 -11.57
C ARG A 218 -26.52 -5.21 -10.36
N VAL A 219 -25.68 -5.83 -9.53
CA VAL A 219 -26.09 -6.59 -8.35
C VAL A 219 -25.24 -6.17 -7.16
N ILE A 220 -25.88 -5.88 -6.03
CA ILE A 220 -25.20 -5.60 -4.77
C ILE A 220 -24.71 -6.92 -4.18
N ASP A 221 -23.44 -6.98 -3.76
CA ASP A 221 -22.76 -8.15 -3.19
C ASP A 221 -23.05 -9.46 -3.96
N PRO A 222 -22.61 -9.59 -5.23
CA PRO A 222 -22.92 -10.77 -6.04
C PRO A 222 -22.32 -12.08 -5.48
N ALA A 223 -21.39 -11.99 -4.52
CA ALA A 223 -20.83 -13.14 -3.83
C ALA A 223 -21.68 -13.58 -2.61
N GLY A 224 -22.67 -12.78 -2.21
CA GLY A 224 -23.54 -13.06 -1.07
C GLY A 224 -24.33 -14.37 -1.26
N GLY A 225 -24.38 -15.18 -0.19
CA GLY A 225 -25.04 -16.50 -0.21
C GLY A 225 -24.20 -17.62 -0.82
N SER A 226 -23.02 -17.33 -1.37
CA SER A 226 -22.07 -18.38 -1.77
C SER A 226 -21.51 -19.09 -0.53
N TRP A 227 -21.81 -20.38 -0.37
CA TRP A 227 -21.34 -21.18 0.77
C TRP A 227 -19.83 -21.03 1.02
N TYR A 228 -19.03 -21.04 -0.05
CA TYR A 228 -17.57 -20.89 0.06
C TYR A 228 -17.15 -19.49 0.54
N VAL A 229 -17.71 -18.42 -0.05
CA VAL A 229 -17.32 -17.04 0.32
C VAL A 229 -17.83 -16.70 1.73
N GLU A 230 -19.04 -17.13 2.09
CA GLU A 230 -19.58 -16.89 3.44
C GLU A 230 -18.75 -17.60 4.51
N THR A 231 -18.41 -18.87 4.29
CA THR A 231 -17.55 -19.63 5.21
C THR A 231 -16.17 -18.99 5.33
N LEU A 232 -15.57 -18.61 4.19
CA LEU A 232 -14.27 -17.95 4.19
C LEU A 232 -14.29 -16.58 4.88
N THR A 233 -15.35 -15.80 4.69
CA THR A 233 -15.55 -14.52 5.39
C THR A 233 -15.64 -14.73 6.90
N ALA A 234 -16.40 -15.72 7.37
CA ALA A 234 -16.54 -16.02 8.79
C ALA A 234 -15.21 -16.46 9.43
N GLU A 235 -14.52 -17.45 8.83
CA GLU A 235 -13.23 -17.92 9.34
C GLU A 235 -12.18 -16.80 9.39
N LEU A 236 -12.18 -15.94 8.37
CA LEU A 236 -11.26 -14.82 8.30
C LEU A 236 -11.56 -13.77 9.37
N ALA A 237 -12.84 -13.48 9.61
CA ALA A 237 -13.28 -12.58 10.66
C ALA A 237 -12.89 -13.11 12.05
N GLU A 238 -13.09 -14.40 12.33
CA GLU A 238 -12.70 -15.03 13.60
C GLU A 238 -11.19 -14.93 13.85
N LYS A 239 -10.36 -15.27 12.85
CA LYS A 239 -8.89 -15.21 12.97
C LYS A 239 -8.39 -13.77 13.16
N ALA A 240 -8.96 -12.83 12.40
CA ALA A 240 -8.62 -11.42 12.54
C ALA A 240 -9.04 -10.85 13.89
N TRP A 241 -10.22 -11.23 14.40
CA TRP A 241 -10.71 -10.82 15.71
C TRP A 241 -9.83 -11.36 16.85
N ALA A 242 -9.41 -12.62 16.78
CA ALA A 242 -8.50 -13.20 17.75
C ALA A 242 -7.16 -12.45 17.79
N LEU A 243 -6.60 -12.10 16.63
CA LEU A 243 -5.38 -11.29 16.56
C LEU A 243 -5.59 -9.87 17.11
N PHE A 244 -6.71 -9.24 16.76
CA PHE A 244 -7.08 -7.94 17.30
C PHE A 244 -7.14 -7.98 18.84
N GLN A 245 -7.80 -8.96 19.43
CA GLN A 245 -7.88 -9.13 20.88
C GLN A 245 -6.50 -9.35 21.52
N GLU A 246 -5.60 -10.08 20.86
CA GLU A 246 -4.23 -10.27 21.34
C GLU A 246 -3.43 -8.97 21.35
N ILE A 247 -3.60 -8.11 20.32
CA ILE A 247 -2.99 -6.78 20.28
C ILE A 247 -3.57 -5.88 21.38
N GLU A 248 -4.88 -5.91 21.61
CA GLU A 248 -5.52 -5.14 22.69
C GLU A 248 -5.02 -5.56 24.07
N LYS A 249 -4.80 -6.86 24.33
CA LYS A 249 -4.19 -7.35 25.59
C LYS A 249 -2.77 -6.83 25.81
N ARG A 250 -2.05 -6.53 24.73
CA ARG A 250 -0.69 -5.94 24.76
C ARG A 250 -0.69 -4.43 24.94
N GLY A 251 -1.85 -3.81 25.17
CA GLY A 251 -1.97 -2.37 25.34
C GLY A 251 -2.25 -1.62 24.04
N GLY A 252 -2.70 -2.32 22.99
CA GLY A 252 -3.09 -1.72 21.71
C GLY A 252 -1.96 -1.69 20.68
N MET A 253 -2.29 -1.20 19.49
CA MET A 253 -1.40 -1.28 18.33
C MET A 253 -0.07 -0.52 18.50
N ALA A 254 -0.10 0.64 19.16
CA ALA A 254 1.11 1.44 19.42
C ALA A 254 2.12 0.68 20.30
N ALA A 255 1.64 0.02 21.36
CA ALA A 255 2.49 -0.81 22.21
C ALA A 255 2.98 -2.06 21.46
N ALA A 256 2.10 -2.72 20.72
CA ALA A 256 2.47 -3.90 19.92
C ALA A 256 3.55 -3.61 18.87
N LEU A 257 3.53 -2.43 18.24
CA LEU A 257 4.58 -1.99 17.31
C LEU A 257 5.92 -1.74 18.00
N LYS A 258 5.92 -1.19 19.23
CA LYS A 258 7.14 -0.99 20.04
C LYS A 258 7.77 -2.31 20.46
N ASP A 259 6.93 -3.32 20.71
CA ASP A 259 7.35 -4.68 21.03
C ASP A 259 7.66 -5.53 19.78
N ASN A 260 7.68 -4.91 18.59
CA ASN A 260 7.91 -5.53 17.28
C ASN A 260 6.95 -6.68 16.92
N TYR A 261 5.79 -6.79 17.57
CA TYR A 261 4.90 -7.94 17.44
C TYR A 261 4.29 -8.07 16.02
N PRO A 262 3.68 -7.03 15.42
CA PRO A 262 3.24 -7.08 14.02
C PRO A 262 4.38 -7.37 13.05
N GLN A 263 5.57 -6.83 13.31
CA GLN A 263 6.75 -6.98 12.46
C GLN A 263 7.22 -8.44 12.42
N THR A 264 7.36 -9.09 13.59
CA THR A 264 7.73 -10.50 13.66
C THR A 264 6.68 -11.38 12.98
N LEU A 265 5.39 -11.18 13.25
CA LEU A 265 4.33 -11.99 12.63
C LEU A 265 4.30 -11.86 11.10
N ALA A 266 4.49 -10.65 10.58
CA ALA A 266 4.56 -10.40 9.14
C ALA A 266 5.79 -11.06 8.53
N ALA A 267 6.96 -10.94 9.17
CA ALA A 267 8.22 -11.53 8.72
C ALA A 267 8.16 -13.07 8.68
N ASP A 268 7.61 -13.71 9.71
CA ASP A 268 7.44 -15.17 9.76
C ASP A 268 6.56 -15.65 8.59
N THR A 269 5.48 -14.92 8.33
CA THR A 269 4.54 -15.24 7.24
C THR A 269 5.19 -14.99 5.87
N ALA A 270 5.98 -13.92 5.75
CA ALA A 270 6.73 -13.59 4.54
C ALA A 270 7.74 -14.70 4.23
N GLN A 271 8.49 -15.16 5.24
CA GLN A 271 9.46 -16.25 5.09
C GLN A 271 8.79 -17.53 4.58
N GLN A 272 7.69 -17.96 5.20
CA GLN A 272 6.95 -19.16 4.77
C GLN A 272 6.48 -19.04 3.30
N ARG A 273 6.00 -17.86 2.89
CA ARG A 273 5.58 -17.60 1.51
C ARG A 273 6.76 -17.62 0.54
N LEU A 274 7.90 -17.05 0.92
CA LEU A 274 9.12 -17.08 0.11
C LEU A 274 9.65 -18.51 -0.05
N GLU A 275 9.58 -19.33 1.00
CA GLU A 275 9.90 -20.77 0.96
C GLU A 275 8.95 -21.54 0.04
N HIS A 276 7.65 -21.27 0.09
CA HIS A 276 6.68 -21.85 -0.84
C HIS A 276 6.96 -21.47 -2.30
N LEU A 277 7.39 -20.24 -2.55
CA LEU A 277 7.79 -19.79 -3.89
C LEU A 277 9.09 -20.46 -4.34
N ALA A 278 10.07 -20.58 -3.45
CA ALA A 278 11.35 -21.23 -3.72
C ALA A 278 11.17 -22.73 -4.06
N THR A 279 10.27 -23.40 -3.33
CA THR A 279 9.91 -24.81 -3.54
C THR A 279 8.86 -25.03 -4.63
N ARG A 280 8.37 -23.96 -5.28
CA ARG A 280 7.30 -23.97 -6.30
C ARG A 280 5.97 -24.57 -5.82
N ARG A 281 5.75 -24.64 -4.51
CA ARG A 281 4.42 -24.89 -3.94
C ARG A 281 3.47 -23.78 -4.39
N ASP A 282 3.94 -22.54 -4.32
CA ASP A 282 3.27 -21.38 -4.88
C ASP A 282 3.90 -21.00 -6.24
N LYS A 283 3.05 -20.69 -7.21
CA LYS A 283 3.46 -20.37 -8.58
C LYS A 283 3.38 -18.88 -8.84
N LEU A 284 4.47 -18.33 -9.39
CA LEU A 284 4.57 -16.97 -9.87
C LEU A 284 4.97 -17.00 -11.35
N ILE A 285 3.95 -16.93 -12.22
CA ILE A 285 4.10 -17.05 -13.69
C ILE A 285 5.05 -15.98 -14.24
N GLY A 286 5.91 -16.35 -15.19
CA GLY A 286 6.96 -15.48 -15.76
C GLY A 286 8.25 -15.41 -14.93
N THR A 287 8.20 -15.86 -13.67
CA THR A 287 9.34 -15.83 -12.74
C THR A 287 9.78 -17.23 -12.32
N ASN A 288 9.19 -17.81 -11.27
CA ASN A 288 9.54 -19.16 -10.77
C ASN A 288 8.90 -20.30 -11.56
N SER A 289 7.95 -19.97 -12.43
CA SER A 289 7.21 -20.88 -13.30
C SER A 289 7.05 -20.25 -14.67
N TYR A 290 7.32 -21.01 -15.73
CA TYR A 290 7.24 -20.56 -17.12
C TYR A 290 7.98 -19.24 -17.40
N PRO A 291 9.31 -19.19 -17.15
CA PRO A 291 10.10 -17.99 -17.40
C PRO A 291 10.28 -17.73 -18.91
N ASN A 292 10.11 -16.48 -19.35
CA ASN A 292 10.41 -16.08 -20.72
C ASN A 292 11.85 -15.56 -20.86
N LEU A 293 12.77 -16.43 -21.29
CA LEU A 293 14.19 -16.07 -21.47
C LEU A 293 14.48 -15.21 -22.71
N GLN A 294 13.52 -15.12 -23.65
CA GLN A 294 13.67 -14.35 -24.89
C GLN A 294 12.98 -12.99 -24.81
N GLU A 295 12.47 -12.64 -23.64
CA GLU A 295 11.79 -11.38 -23.40
C GLU A 295 12.73 -10.20 -23.69
N LYS A 296 12.18 -9.16 -24.33
CA LYS A 296 12.86 -7.88 -24.45
C LYS A 296 12.58 -7.07 -23.18
N PRO A 297 13.61 -6.73 -22.38
CA PRO A 297 13.41 -5.91 -21.20
C PRO A 297 12.76 -4.57 -21.55
N LEU A 298 11.85 -4.11 -20.69
CA LEU A 298 11.35 -2.74 -20.80
C LEU A 298 12.50 -1.75 -20.59
N ALA A 299 12.44 -0.61 -21.28
CA ALA A 299 13.42 0.45 -21.11
C ALA A 299 13.43 0.94 -19.65
N ALA A 300 14.63 1.08 -19.09
CA ALA A 300 14.85 1.66 -17.76
C ALA A 300 14.24 3.07 -17.66
N PRO A 301 13.95 3.58 -16.43
CA PRO A 301 13.48 4.94 -16.25
C PRO A 301 14.40 5.93 -16.97
N GLY A 302 13.85 6.75 -17.89
CA GLY A 302 14.64 7.73 -18.63
C GLY A 302 15.16 8.89 -17.75
N ALA A 303 15.97 9.77 -18.33
CA ALA A 303 16.60 10.94 -17.69
C ALA A 303 15.64 11.93 -16.98
N ALA A 304 14.32 11.78 -17.15
CA ALA A 304 13.28 12.57 -16.49
C ALA A 304 13.35 12.53 -14.95
N ALA A 305 13.92 11.47 -14.36
CA ALA A 305 14.14 11.40 -12.91
C ALA A 305 15.18 12.44 -12.44
N ALA A 306 16.31 12.57 -13.16
CA ALA A 306 17.35 13.56 -12.85
C ALA A 306 16.82 14.99 -13.04
N THR A 307 16.08 15.25 -14.12
CA THR A 307 15.45 16.56 -14.38
C THR A 307 14.44 16.94 -13.29
N ARG A 308 13.72 15.97 -12.71
CA ARG A 308 12.83 16.23 -11.57
C ARG A 308 13.59 16.70 -10.35
N VAL A 309 14.71 16.06 -9.99
CA VAL A 309 15.53 16.47 -8.84
C VAL A 309 16.00 17.92 -9.00
N GLU A 310 16.56 18.27 -10.17
CA GLU A 310 16.98 19.65 -10.49
C GLU A 310 15.81 20.64 -10.42
N GLN A 311 14.62 20.25 -10.89
CA GLN A 311 13.41 21.07 -10.75
C GLN A 311 13.01 21.25 -9.28
N HIS A 312 13.09 20.21 -8.46
CA HIS A 312 12.77 20.27 -7.03
C HIS A 312 13.74 21.16 -6.25
N GLU A 313 15.00 21.27 -6.68
CA GLU A 313 15.98 22.18 -6.06
C GLU A 313 15.83 23.63 -6.53
N THR A 314 15.61 23.83 -7.84
CA THR A 314 15.57 25.17 -8.44
C THR A 314 14.22 25.88 -8.27
N HIS A 315 13.10 25.15 -8.22
CA HIS A 315 11.76 25.73 -8.13
C HIS A 315 11.51 26.47 -6.81
N PRO A 316 11.88 25.93 -5.62
CA PRO A 316 11.75 26.65 -4.36
C PRO A 316 12.58 27.94 -4.34
N GLN A 317 13.79 27.92 -4.89
CA GLN A 317 14.67 29.10 -4.95
C GLN A 317 14.04 30.20 -5.81
N LYS A 318 13.55 29.86 -7.00
CA LYS A 318 12.82 30.80 -7.87
C LYS A 318 11.56 31.34 -7.21
N HIS A 319 10.82 30.48 -6.51
CA HIS A 319 9.59 30.89 -5.83
C HIS A 319 9.84 31.85 -4.66
N ARG A 320 10.93 31.62 -3.90
CA ARG A 320 11.40 32.56 -2.86
C ARG A 320 11.77 33.94 -3.41
N GLY A 321 12.30 34.01 -4.63
CA GLY A 321 12.70 35.28 -5.25
C GLY A 321 11.55 36.24 -5.59
N HIS A 322 10.30 35.74 -5.69
CA HIS A 322 9.14 36.53 -6.10
C HIS A 322 8.11 36.77 -4.98
N ARG A 323 8.39 36.34 -3.75
CA ARG A 323 7.44 36.43 -2.63
C ARG A 323 7.64 37.70 -1.80
N ASP A 324 6.58 38.13 -1.12
CA ASP A 324 6.66 39.13 -0.05
C ASP A 324 7.28 38.48 1.20
N GLU A 325 8.59 38.68 1.37
CA GLU A 325 9.37 38.07 2.44
C GLU A 325 8.93 38.55 3.85
N PRO A 326 8.69 39.85 4.11
CA PRO A 326 8.10 40.30 5.37
C PRO A 326 6.74 39.65 5.70
N ALA A 327 5.83 39.58 4.73
CA ALA A 327 4.53 38.95 4.94
C ALA A 327 4.67 37.44 5.22
N CYS A 328 5.55 36.76 4.49
CA CYS A 328 5.82 35.34 4.69
C CYS A 328 6.40 35.05 6.08
N ARG A 329 7.36 35.85 6.54
CA ARG A 329 7.95 35.70 7.88
C ARG A 329 6.91 35.90 8.98
N LYS A 330 6.05 36.92 8.84
CA LYS A 330 4.96 37.19 9.78
C LYS A 330 3.97 36.01 9.82
N ALA A 331 3.63 35.44 8.67
CA ALA A 331 2.74 34.28 8.60
C ALA A 331 3.34 33.02 9.25
N LEU A 332 4.63 32.77 9.06
CA LEU A 332 5.35 31.66 9.70
C LEU A 332 5.46 31.83 11.23
N GLN A 333 5.68 33.06 11.72
CA GLN A 333 5.67 33.35 13.16
C GLN A 333 4.28 33.14 13.78
N ALA A 334 3.23 33.57 13.07
CA ALA A 334 1.85 33.32 13.49
C ALA A 334 1.51 31.83 13.51
N LEU A 335 2.04 31.06 12.54
CA LEU A 335 1.89 29.61 12.49
C LEU A 335 2.53 28.92 13.70
N ALA A 336 3.74 29.33 14.09
CA ALA A 336 4.43 28.76 15.26
C ALA A 336 3.67 29.00 16.58
N SER A 337 2.81 30.02 16.63
CA SER A 337 1.96 30.33 17.80
C SER A 337 0.52 29.83 17.66
N ALA A 338 0.18 29.14 16.57
CA ALA A 338 -1.19 28.72 16.30
C ALA A 338 -1.55 27.46 17.11
N GLY A 339 -2.64 27.53 17.86
CA GLY A 339 -3.19 26.34 18.53
C GLY A 339 -3.84 25.35 17.55
N PRO A 340 -4.14 24.11 18.00
CA PRO A 340 -4.69 23.04 17.16
C PRO A 340 -6.00 23.39 16.42
N GLY A 341 -6.83 24.29 16.96
CA GLY A 341 -8.06 24.71 16.27
C GLY A 341 -7.84 25.62 15.05
N ASN A 342 -6.70 26.32 14.99
CA ASN A 342 -6.44 27.36 13.98
C ASN A 342 -5.25 27.04 13.06
N PHE A 343 -4.52 25.94 13.33
CA PHE A 343 -3.27 25.69 12.63
C PHE A 343 -3.47 25.46 11.12
N ILE A 344 -4.55 24.80 10.67
CA ILE A 344 -4.81 24.61 9.23
C ILE A 344 -5.06 25.95 8.52
N ALA A 345 -5.78 26.87 9.17
CA ALA A 345 -5.97 28.21 8.64
C ALA A 345 -4.64 28.97 8.57
N ALA A 346 -3.78 28.83 9.58
CA ALA A 346 -2.44 29.42 9.60
C ALA A 346 -1.50 28.82 8.54
N ILE A 347 -1.52 27.49 8.34
CA ILE A 347 -0.80 26.81 7.24
C ILE A 347 -1.29 27.36 5.91
N ALA A 348 -2.61 27.47 5.72
CA ALA A 348 -3.17 27.99 4.48
C ALA A 348 -2.80 29.45 4.22
N ALA A 349 -2.65 30.27 5.28
CA ALA A 349 -2.17 31.64 5.19
C ALA A 349 -0.68 31.71 4.83
N ALA A 350 0.18 30.94 5.50
CA ALA A 350 1.62 30.85 5.20
C ALA A 350 1.88 30.32 3.78
N ALA A 351 1.16 29.27 3.36
CA ALA A 351 1.23 28.79 1.99
C ALA A 351 0.73 29.85 0.99
N GLY A 352 -0.24 30.69 1.38
CA GLY A 352 -0.73 31.81 0.58
C GLY A 352 0.29 32.92 0.34
N THR A 353 1.26 33.10 1.25
CA THR A 353 2.37 34.06 1.11
C THR A 353 3.59 33.47 0.38
N GLY A 354 3.50 32.23 -0.13
CA GLY A 354 4.62 31.56 -0.78
C GLY A 354 5.61 30.89 0.18
N ALA A 355 5.19 30.56 1.41
CA ALA A 355 5.98 29.70 2.29
C ALA A 355 6.09 28.29 1.69
N THR A 356 7.29 27.72 1.77
CA THR A 356 7.58 26.36 1.31
C THR A 356 7.14 25.32 2.36
N ILE A 357 6.94 24.07 1.93
CA ILE A 357 6.61 22.96 2.85
C ILE A 357 7.67 22.82 3.95
N GLY A 358 8.96 22.96 3.60
CA GLY A 358 10.05 22.89 4.57
C GLY A 358 10.01 24.00 5.62
N GLU A 359 9.69 25.25 5.23
CA GLU A 359 9.55 26.37 6.17
C GLU A 359 8.33 26.22 7.07
N ILE A 360 7.20 25.72 6.52
CA ILE A 360 5.99 25.43 7.29
C ILE A 360 6.27 24.32 8.31
N ASN A 361 6.93 23.23 7.90
CA ASN A 361 7.32 22.15 8.80
C ASN A 361 8.27 22.64 9.89
N ALA A 362 9.30 23.41 9.55
CA ALA A 362 10.24 23.95 10.53
C ALA A 362 9.57 24.90 11.55
N ALA A 363 8.56 25.66 11.11
CA ALA A 363 7.79 26.54 12.00
C ALA A 363 6.84 25.77 12.94
N LEU A 364 6.29 24.64 12.47
CA LEU A 364 5.39 23.80 13.27
C LEU A 364 6.13 22.83 14.19
N ARG A 365 7.30 22.36 13.76
CA ARG A 365 8.01 21.21 14.33
C ARG A 365 9.49 21.56 14.53
N PRO A 366 9.82 22.37 15.54
CA PRO A 366 11.20 22.77 15.79
C PRO A 366 12.05 21.64 16.37
N GLU A 367 11.43 20.69 17.06
CA GLU A 367 12.08 19.55 17.74
C GLU A 367 11.67 18.23 17.07
N PRO A 368 12.61 17.29 16.84
CA PRO A 368 12.29 15.99 16.30
C PRO A 368 11.56 15.10 17.32
N GLY A 369 10.64 14.26 16.84
CA GLY A 369 10.00 13.21 17.64
C GLY A 369 10.99 12.14 18.12
N THR A 370 10.62 11.46 19.21
CA THR A 370 11.42 10.41 19.84
C THR A 370 10.87 8.99 19.63
N GLU A 371 9.71 8.86 18.98
CA GLU A 371 9.04 7.57 18.78
C GLU A 371 9.74 6.79 17.65
N THR A 372 10.29 5.62 17.99
CA THR A 372 10.99 4.73 17.06
C THR A 372 10.59 3.27 17.28
N VAL A 373 10.58 2.50 16.19
CA VAL A 373 10.34 1.05 16.15
C VAL A 373 11.17 0.41 15.05
N GLU A 374 11.25 -0.92 15.03
CA GLU A 374 11.76 -1.62 13.84
C GLU A 374 10.76 -1.45 12.68
N PRO A 375 11.18 -0.92 11.52
CA PRO A 375 10.29 -0.79 10.37
C PRO A 375 9.95 -2.15 9.78
N LEU A 376 8.76 -2.26 9.21
CA LEU A 376 8.33 -3.42 8.42
C LEU A 376 9.28 -3.64 7.23
N CYS A 377 9.77 -4.87 7.08
CA CYS A 377 10.49 -5.25 5.88
C CYS A 377 9.50 -5.51 4.74
N LEU A 378 9.46 -4.62 3.75
CA LEU A 378 8.63 -4.82 2.56
C LEU A 378 9.34 -5.77 1.60
N HIS A 379 8.65 -6.79 1.10
CA HIS A 379 9.22 -7.71 0.10
C HIS A 379 8.42 -7.72 -1.21
N ARG A 380 9.06 -8.23 -2.26
CA ARG A 380 8.37 -8.69 -3.47
C ARG A 380 8.61 -10.18 -3.65
N ALA A 381 7.55 -10.90 -3.99
CA ALA A 381 7.55 -12.34 -4.22
C ALA A 381 8.62 -12.77 -5.25
N ALA A 382 8.90 -11.92 -6.24
CA ALA A 382 9.86 -12.22 -7.30
C ALA A 382 11.30 -11.80 -7.01
N ALA A 383 11.57 -11.04 -5.94
CA ALA A 383 12.85 -10.36 -5.74
C ALA A 383 14.06 -11.32 -5.75
N MET A 384 13.93 -12.48 -5.10
CA MET A 384 14.99 -13.50 -5.08
C MET A 384 15.30 -14.03 -6.49
N PHE A 385 14.27 -14.33 -7.29
CA PHE A 385 14.46 -14.85 -8.65
C PHE A 385 15.01 -13.77 -9.59
N GLU A 386 14.56 -12.54 -9.41
CA GLU A 386 15.05 -11.40 -10.16
C GLU A 386 16.53 -11.12 -9.87
N HIS A 387 16.95 -11.23 -8.61
CA HIS A 387 18.35 -11.09 -8.22
C HIS A 387 19.26 -12.10 -8.94
N PHE A 388 18.84 -13.38 -9.05
CA PHE A 388 19.61 -14.38 -9.79
C PHE A 388 19.75 -14.04 -11.27
N ARG A 389 18.66 -13.59 -11.91
CA ARG A 389 18.71 -13.20 -13.33
C ARG A 389 19.59 -11.98 -13.56
N GLN A 390 19.47 -10.97 -12.71
CA GLN A 390 20.31 -9.76 -12.77
C GLN A 390 21.80 -10.11 -12.61
N ALA A 391 22.13 -11.03 -11.70
CA ALA A 391 23.51 -11.48 -11.53
C ALA A 391 24.07 -12.18 -12.79
N LEU A 392 23.27 -13.00 -13.47
CA LEU A 392 23.67 -13.63 -14.73
C LEU A 392 23.76 -12.64 -15.90
N GLU A 393 22.84 -11.67 -15.96
CA GLU A 393 22.88 -10.59 -16.95
C GLU A 393 24.15 -9.75 -16.78
N GLN A 394 24.50 -9.39 -15.54
CA GLN A 394 25.74 -8.68 -15.21
C GLN A 394 26.97 -9.52 -15.57
N HIS A 395 27.01 -10.80 -15.21
CA HIS A 395 28.10 -11.70 -15.60
C HIS A 395 28.29 -11.74 -17.12
N LYS A 396 27.20 -11.84 -17.89
CA LYS A 396 27.23 -11.84 -19.35
C LYS A 396 27.75 -10.51 -19.91
N ALA A 397 27.40 -9.39 -19.30
CA ALA A 397 27.92 -8.07 -19.67
C ALA A 397 29.44 -7.97 -19.43
N ASP A 398 29.92 -8.50 -18.30
CA ASP A 398 31.33 -8.41 -17.90
C ASP A 398 32.25 -9.37 -18.68
N HIS A 399 31.76 -10.57 -19.01
CA HIS A 399 32.57 -11.66 -19.59
C HIS A 399 32.24 -11.95 -21.07
N GLY A 400 31.26 -11.24 -21.65
CA GLY A 400 30.82 -11.40 -23.05
C GLY A 400 30.01 -12.67 -23.34
N SER A 401 29.86 -13.59 -22.37
CA SER A 401 29.08 -14.82 -22.51
C SER A 401 28.30 -15.14 -21.23
N GLY A 402 27.11 -15.71 -21.41
CA GLY A 402 26.28 -16.19 -20.29
C GLY A 402 26.80 -17.51 -19.74
N ILE A 403 26.21 -17.97 -18.62
CA ILE A 403 26.52 -19.28 -18.07
C ILE A 403 25.53 -20.30 -18.64
N SER A 404 26.06 -21.28 -19.38
CA SER A 404 25.28 -22.38 -19.95
C SER A 404 25.39 -23.63 -19.06
N VAL A 405 24.26 -24.30 -18.84
CA VAL A 405 24.17 -25.57 -18.10
C VAL A 405 23.87 -26.68 -19.09
N PHE A 406 24.80 -27.61 -19.22
CA PHE A 406 24.59 -28.80 -20.03
C PHE A 406 23.94 -29.91 -19.20
N LEU A 407 22.75 -30.35 -19.63
CA LEU A 407 21.97 -31.35 -18.90
C LEU A 407 22.22 -32.75 -19.47
N ALA A 408 23.21 -33.48 -18.97
CA ALA A 408 23.53 -34.82 -19.46
C ALA A 408 22.48 -35.86 -19.01
N ASN A 409 21.60 -36.27 -19.93
CA ASN A 409 20.65 -37.37 -19.72
C ASN A 409 21.31 -38.69 -20.12
N MET A 410 21.58 -39.56 -19.14
CA MET A 410 22.16 -40.88 -19.36
C MET A 410 21.04 -41.92 -19.50
N GLY A 411 20.90 -42.55 -20.67
CA GLY A 411 19.86 -43.54 -20.95
C GLY A 411 18.68 -43.00 -21.79
N PRO A 412 17.64 -43.82 -22.03
CA PRO A 412 16.57 -43.46 -22.96
C PRO A 412 15.82 -42.20 -22.55
N LEU A 413 15.70 -41.22 -23.47
CA LEU A 413 15.05 -39.93 -23.20
C LEU A 413 13.63 -40.07 -22.63
N ARG A 414 12.89 -41.10 -23.05
CA ARG A 414 11.52 -41.36 -22.56
C ARG A 414 11.46 -41.60 -21.05
N GLU A 415 12.49 -42.20 -20.47
CA GLU A 415 12.56 -42.52 -19.03
C GLU A 415 12.92 -41.30 -18.18
N HIS A 416 13.59 -40.32 -18.79
CA HIS A 416 14.13 -39.15 -18.07
C HIS A 416 13.43 -37.83 -18.40
N LYS A 417 12.52 -37.80 -19.38
CA LYS A 417 11.88 -36.57 -19.87
C LYS A 417 11.30 -35.70 -18.77
N ALA A 418 10.51 -36.26 -17.85
CA ALA A 418 9.88 -35.47 -16.79
C ALA A 418 10.91 -34.78 -15.87
N ARG A 419 12.00 -35.49 -15.52
CA ARG A 419 13.09 -34.94 -14.70
C ARG A 419 13.90 -33.92 -15.51
N ALA A 420 14.17 -34.20 -16.77
CA ALA A 420 14.90 -33.30 -17.65
C ALA A 420 14.15 -31.98 -17.89
N ASP A 421 12.85 -32.05 -18.13
CA ASP A 421 11.97 -30.88 -18.29
C ASP A 421 11.92 -30.08 -16.97
N PHE A 422 11.83 -30.76 -15.82
CA PHE A 422 11.89 -30.10 -14.50
C PHE A 422 13.22 -29.40 -14.26
N SER A 423 14.36 -30.09 -14.45
CA SER A 423 15.70 -29.53 -14.27
C SER A 423 15.96 -28.36 -15.20
N THR A 424 15.53 -28.48 -16.47
CA THR A 424 15.60 -27.40 -17.45
C THR A 424 14.83 -26.19 -16.95
N ALA A 425 13.56 -26.35 -16.60
CA ALA A 425 12.75 -25.27 -16.04
C ALA A 425 13.34 -24.72 -14.73
N PHE A 426 13.99 -25.54 -13.91
CA PHE A 426 14.65 -25.11 -12.66
C PHE A 426 15.78 -24.12 -12.92
N PHE A 427 16.72 -24.47 -13.81
CA PHE A 427 17.83 -23.59 -14.17
C PHE A 427 17.37 -22.36 -14.97
N GLN A 428 16.41 -22.50 -15.88
CA GLN A 428 15.90 -21.37 -16.65
C GLN A 428 15.25 -20.28 -15.78
N VAL A 429 14.70 -20.61 -14.62
CA VAL A 429 14.18 -19.58 -13.69
C VAL A 429 15.26 -18.61 -13.26
N GLY A 430 16.48 -19.11 -13.03
CA GLY A 430 17.64 -18.31 -12.68
C GLY A 430 18.24 -17.53 -13.85
N GLY A 431 17.81 -17.80 -15.09
CA GLY A 431 18.35 -17.16 -16.30
C GLY A 431 19.44 -17.96 -17.02
N PHE A 432 19.72 -19.19 -16.58
CA PHE A 432 20.72 -20.05 -17.22
C PHE A 432 20.28 -20.52 -18.60
N GLU A 433 21.22 -20.56 -19.54
CA GLU A 433 21.00 -21.22 -20.83
C GLU A 433 21.17 -22.73 -20.67
N VAL A 434 20.07 -23.48 -20.73
CA VAL A 434 20.13 -24.93 -20.58
C VAL A 434 20.27 -25.60 -21.94
N ILE A 435 21.38 -26.32 -22.13
CA ILE A 435 21.64 -27.13 -23.32
C ILE A 435 21.13 -28.54 -23.04
N ALA A 436 19.97 -28.88 -23.59
CA ALA A 436 19.40 -30.21 -23.50
C ALA A 436 19.92 -31.10 -24.66
N PRO A 437 20.51 -32.27 -24.38
CA PRO A 437 20.97 -33.19 -25.41
C PRO A 437 19.81 -33.98 -26.02
N ALA A 438 19.99 -34.47 -27.24
CA ALA A 438 19.05 -35.36 -27.92
C ALA A 438 19.02 -36.80 -27.34
N GLY A 439 19.66 -37.02 -26.18
CA GLY A 439 19.97 -38.33 -25.59
C GLY A 439 21.44 -38.70 -25.84
N PHE A 440 22.11 -39.26 -24.82
CA PHE A 440 23.44 -39.87 -24.92
C PHE A 440 23.36 -41.39 -24.91
#